data_AF-A0A848FL65-F1
#
_entry.id   AF-A0A848FL65-F1
#
_cell.length_a   1.000
_cell.length_b   1.000
_cell.length_c   1.000
_cell.angle_alpha   90.00
_cell.angle_beta   90.00
_cell.angle_gamma   90.00
#
_symmetry.space_group_name_H-M   'P 1'
#
loop_
_entity.id
_entity.type
_entity.pdbx_description
1 polymer ?
#
loop_
_entity_poly.entity_id
_entity_poly.type
_entity_poly.pdbx_seq_one_letter_code
_entity_poly.pdbx_strand_id
1 'polypeptide(L)' 'MTVLFTPEELVQYLYNETSPEKTAAIEAALQEDWTLREKLEVLKSSKKTLNTLTESPRPEAIMNVLNYARQTAPESVQS' A
#
# COMPACT_ATOMS: atom_id res chain seq x y z
N MET A 1 10.04 18.45 19.72
CA MET A 1 9.50 19.14 18.53
C MET A 1 8.45 18.22 17.92
N THR A 2 7.17 18.58 18.01
CA THR A 2 6.11 17.84 17.33
C THR A 2 6.27 18.05 15.83
N VAL A 3 6.77 17.03 15.14
CA VAL A 3 6.89 17.04 13.67
C VAL A 3 5.47 16.92 13.12
N LEU A 4 4.88 18.07 12.77
CA LEU A 4 3.56 18.13 12.16
C LEU A 4 3.70 17.77 10.68
N PHE A 5 3.45 16.50 10.36
CA PHE A 5 3.33 16.07 8.97
C PHE A 5 2.06 16.65 8.37
N THR A 6 2.19 17.25 7.18
CA THR A 6 1.05 17.85 6.51
C THR A 6 0.18 16.76 5.88
N PRO A 7 -1.12 17.03 5.65
CA PRO A 7 -1.98 16.11 4.92
C PRO A 7 -1.43 15.75 3.53
N GLU A 8 -0.70 16.66 2.90
CA GLU A 8 -0.07 16.46 1.59
C GLU A 8 1.03 15.39 1.63
N GLU A 9 1.87 15.38 2.68
CA GLU A 9 2.89 14.35 2.85
C GLU A 9 2.29 12.97 3.14
N LEU A 10 1.17 12.91 3.85
CA LEU A 10 0.43 11.65 4.05
C LEU A 10 -0.17 11.12 2.75
N VAL A 11 -0.63 12.01 1.86
CA VAL A 11 -1.11 11.62 0.53
C VAL A 11 0.04 11.13 -0.33
N GLN A 12 1.19 11.81 -0.35
CA GLN A 12 2.38 11.33 -1.07
C GLN A 12 2.81 9.93 -0.54
N TYR A 13 2.78 9.72 0.77
CA TYR A 13 3.05 8.41 1.38
C TYR A 13 2.03 7.36 0.92
N LEU A 14 0.74 7.69 0.87
CA LEU A 14 -0.34 6.80 0.41
C LEU A 14 -0.18 6.35 -1.05
N TYR A 15 0.50 7.15 -1.87
CA TYR A 15 0.80 6.86 -3.27
C TYR A 15 2.24 6.36 -3.50
N ASN A 16 3.02 6.11 -2.44
CA ASN A 16 4.44 5.75 -2.50
C ASN A 16 5.30 6.76 -3.26
N GLU A 17 4.91 8.04 -3.23
CA GLU A 17 5.63 9.16 -3.87
C GLU A 17 6.64 9.82 -2.92
N THR A 18 6.85 9.26 -1.73
CA THR A 18 7.82 9.76 -0.74
C THR A 18 9.18 9.10 -0.87
N SER A 19 10.24 9.88 -0.63
CA SER A 19 11.61 9.35 -0.46
C SER A 19 11.67 8.39 0.74
N PRO A 20 12.54 7.36 0.72
CA PRO A 20 12.62 6.36 1.80
C PRO A 20 12.88 6.97 3.18
N GLU A 21 13.64 8.07 3.25
CA GLU A 21 13.90 8.83 4.47
C GLU A 21 12.61 9.46 5.03
N LYS A 22 11.77 10.03 4.16
CA LYS A 22 10.48 10.60 4.54
C LYS A 22 9.48 9.52 4.94
N THR A 23 9.46 8.39 4.23
CA THR A 23 8.63 7.22 4.57
C THR A 23 8.92 6.75 5.99
N ALA A 24 10.20 6.60 6.36
CA ALA A 24 10.59 6.20 7.70
C ALA A 24 10.20 7.23 8.78
N ALA A 25 10.34 8.53 8.47
CA ALA A 25 9.93 9.60 9.39
C ALA A 25 8.41 9.64 9.62
N ILE A 26 7.63 9.45 8.55
CA ILE A 26 6.16 9.36 8.60
C ILE A 26 5.75 8.12 9.39
N GLU A 27 6.40 6.98 9.18
CA GLU A 27 6.11 5.75 9.95
C GLU A 27 6.39 5.92 11.44
N ALA A 28 7.52 6.53 11.81
CA ALA A 28 7.83 6.85 13.20
C ALA A 28 6.75 7.77 13.81
N ALA A 29 6.32 8.79 13.07
CA ALA A 29 5.29 9.71 13.52
C ALA A 29 3.90 9.07 13.63
N LEU A 30 3.58 8.10 12.77
CA LEU A 30 2.34 7.32 12.86
C LEU A 30 2.31 6.40 14.09
N GLN A 31 3.47 6.03 14.64
CA GLN A 31 3.54 5.27 15.90
C GLN A 31 3.29 6.18 17.11
N GLU A 32 3.70 7.44 17.06
CA GLU A 32 3.58 8.39 18.17
C GLU A 32 2.27 9.20 18.15
N ASP A 33 1.76 9.54 16.97
CA ASP A 33 0.57 10.39 16.79
C ASP A 33 -0.64 9.58 16.29
N TRP A 34 -1.53 9.26 17.24
CA TRP A 34 -2.79 8.57 16.96
C TRP A 34 -3.73 9.37 16.05
N THR A 35 -3.71 10.70 16.12
CA THR A 35 -4.56 11.59 15.29
C THR A 35 -4.12 11.53 13.83
N LEU A 36 -2.80 11.48 13.59
CA LEU A 36 -2.21 11.33 12.26
C LEU A 36 -2.64 10.00 11.64
N ARG A 37 -2.64 8.93 12.44
CA ARG A 37 -3.06 7.60 12.03
C ARG A 37 -4.54 7.55 11.63
N GLU A 38 -5.43 8.13 12.42
CA GLU A 38 -6.85 8.18 12.07
C GLU A 38 -7.10 8.91 10.75
N LYS A 39 -6.44 10.05 10.52
CA LYS A 39 -6.54 10.79 9.26
C LYS A 39 -6.07 9.95 8.07
N LEU A 40 -4.95 9.23 8.23
CA LEU A 40 -4.42 8.34 7.20
C LEU A 40 -5.38 7.18 6.90
N GLU A 41 -5.99 6.58 7.91
CA GLU A 41 -6.95 5.49 7.74
C GLU A 41 -8.24 5.96 7.04
N VAL A 42 -8.73 7.17 7.31
CA VAL A 42 -9.86 7.77 6.57
C VAL A 42 -9.50 7.97 5.08
N LEU A 43 -8.29 8.46 4.79
CA LEU A 43 -7.79 8.61 3.42
C LEU A 43 -7.67 7.25 2.71
N LYS A 44 -7.10 6.24 3.37
CA LYS A 44 -7.02 4.86 2.86
C LYS A 44 -8.39 4.26 2.59
N SER A 45 -9.33 4.43 3.51
CA SER A 45 -10.70 3.94 3.36
C SER A 45 -11.39 4.60 2.16
N SER A 46 -11.24 5.92 2.00
CA SER A 46 -11.79 6.67 0.86
C SER A 46 -11.20 6.18 -0.47
N LYS A 47 -9.88 5.97 -0.52
CA LYS A 47 -9.18 5.38 -1.69
C LYS A 47 -9.68 3.96 -1.98
N LYS A 48 -9.87 3.13 -0.95
CA LYS A 48 -10.39 1.76 -1.09
C LYS A 48 -11.81 1.75 -1.65
N THR A 49 -12.68 2.63 -1.16
CA THR A 49 -14.04 2.80 -1.69
C THR A 49 -14.01 3.26 -3.14
N LEU A 50 -13.16 4.23 -3.50
CA LEU A 50 -12.98 4.61 -4.92
C LEU A 50 -12.47 3.45 -5.78
N ASN A 51 -11.54 2.63 -5.24
CA ASN A 51 -11.04 1.44 -5.92
C ASN A 51 -12.06 0.31 -6.02
N THR A 52 -13.17 0.30 -5.28
CA THR A 52 -14.22 -0.72 -5.52
C THR A 52 -14.89 -0.56 -6.88
N LEU A 53 -14.65 0.55 -7.59
CA LEU A 53 -15.04 0.73 -8.98
C LEU A 53 -14.07 0.10 -10.00
N THR A 54 -12.97 -0.54 -9.58
CA THR A 54 -12.07 -1.18 -10.56
C THR A 54 -12.70 -2.42 -11.17
N GLU A 55 -12.83 -2.39 -12.49
CA GLU A 55 -13.20 -3.52 -13.33
C GLU A 55 -12.40 -4.76 -12.95
N SER A 56 -13.09 -5.90 -12.80
CA SER A 56 -12.40 -7.17 -12.55
C SER A 56 -11.42 -7.46 -13.69
N PRO A 57 -10.18 -7.89 -13.38
CA PRO A 57 -9.25 -8.32 -14.43
C PRO A 57 -9.89 -9.45 -15.24
N ARG A 58 -9.62 -9.46 -16.55
CA ARG A 58 -10.13 -10.52 -17.42
C ARG A 58 -9.66 -11.89 -16.88
N PRO A 59 -10.49 -12.94 -16.94
CA PRO A 59 -10.13 -14.28 -16.48
C PRO A 59 -8.79 -14.79 -17.07
N GLU A 60 -8.47 -14.39 -18.31
CA GLU A 60 -7.19 -14.71 -18.98
C GLU A 60 -5.97 -14.13 -18.24
N ALA A 61 -6.06 -12.92 -17.70
CA ALA A 61 -4.97 -12.30 -16.96
C ALA A 61 -4.69 -13.06 -15.65
N ILE A 62 -5.75 -13.51 -14.97
CA ILE A 62 -5.65 -14.36 -13.78
C ILE A 62 -4.97 -15.68 -14.15
N MET A 63 -5.39 -16.32 -15.24
CA MET A 63 -4.82 -17.59 -15.69
C MET A 63 -3.33 -17.45 -16.07
N ASN A 64 -2.95 -16.36 -16.73
CA ASN A 64 -1.56 -16.10 -17.11
C ASN A 64 -0.66 -15.90 -15.88
N VAL A 65 -1.12 -15.17 -14.86
CA VAL A 65 -0.38 -15.00 -13.60
C VAL A 65 -0.25 -16.34 -12.86
N LEU A 66 -1.33 -17.13 -12.79
CA LEU A 66 -1.30 -18.47 -12.17
C LEU A 66 -0.35 -19.42 -12.91
N ASN A 67 -0.35 -19.40 -14.24
CA ASN A 67 0.53 -20.22 -15.06
C ASN A 67 1.99 -19.80 -14.90
N TYR A 68 2.28 -18.50 -14.83
CA TYR A 68 3.62 -18.00 -14.56
C TYR A 68 4.10 -18.41 -13.16
N ALA A 69 3.27 -18.25 -12.14
CA ALA A 69 3.59 -18.66 -10.77
C ALA A 69 3.85 -20.17 -10.67
N ARG A 70 3.10 -21.01 -11.40
CA ARG A 70 3.36 -22.46 -11.47
C ARG A 70 4.68 -22.82 -12.15
N GLN A 71 5.07 -22.08 -13.19
CA GLN A 71 6.31 -22.32 -13.94
C GLN A 71 7.55 -21.79 -13.21
N THR A 72 7.38 -20.76 -12.39
CA THR A 72 8.47 -20.08 -11.68
C THR A 72 8.54 -20.43 -10.20
N ALA A 73 7.57 -21.19 -9.69
CA ALA A 73 7.66 -21.77 -8.37
C ALA A 73 8.93 -22.64 -8.33
N PRO A 74 9.89 -22.35 -7.44
CA PRO A 74 11.00 -23.26 -7.22
C PRO A 74 10.39 -24.60 -6.81
N GLU A 75 10.81 -25.69 -7.45
CA GLU A 75 10.45 -27.04 -7.05
C GLU A 75 10.68 -27.13 -5.53
N SER A 76 9.58 -27.11 -4.76
CA SER A 76 9.64 -27.46 -3.36
C SER A 76 9.93 -28.95 -3.34
N VAL A 77 11.22 -29.23 -3.15
CA VAL A 77 11.81 -30.50 -2.74
C VAL A 77 10.82 -31.32 -1.92
N GLN A 78 10.27 -32.38 -2.53
CA GLN A 78 9.61 -33.52 -1.89
C GLN A 78 9.78 -34.69 -2.89
N SER A 79 10.38 -35.83 -2.60
CA SER A 79 10.92 -36.46 -1.39
C SER A 79 12.00 -37.47 -1.81
#